data_AF-A0A3D8IMJ9-F1
#
_entry.id   AF-A0A3D8IMJ9-F1
#
_cell.length_a   1.000
_cell.length_b   1.000
_cell.length_c   1.000
_cell.angle_alpha   90.00
_cell.angle_beta   90.00
_cell.angle_gamma   90.00
#
_symmetry.space_group_name_H-M   'P 1'
#
loop_
_entity.id
_entity.type
_entity.pdbx_description
1 polymer ?
#
loop_
_entity_poly.entity_id
_entity_poly.type
_entity_poly.pdbx_seq_one_letter_code
_entity_poly.pdbx_strand_id
1 'polypeptide(L)'
;MQEHYTNNETSKSHRETYLHNTCNQNTRNAKKGKKGLKRIWNAFLYSLDGFRAAWSDEAAFRQIVGLCVIFIPLALWIARDWQEGVLLLLPCFLALMAELINSAIENAVDYTGIEIHPLAKKAKDMGSAVQFLALTFWVCVWVWYGVMRFLE
;
A
#
# COMPACT_ATOMS: atom_id res chain seq x y z
N MET A 1 -3.09 45.72 36.69
CA MET A 1 -4.24 45.47 35.79
C MET A 1 -3.90 44.55 34.61
N GLN A 2 -2.63 44.30 34.26
CA GLN A 2 -2.23 43.38 33.17
C GLN A 2 -2.30 41.88 33.52
N GLU A 3 -2.18 41.52 34.79
CA GLU A 3 -2.14 40.11 35.24
C GLU A 3 -3.49 39.37 35.13
N HIS A 4 -4.61 40.11 35.12
CA HIS A 4 -5.93 39.54 34.88
C HIS A 4 -6.24 39.30 33.40
N TYR A 5 -5.51 39.92 32.45
CA TYR A 5 -5.72 39.72 31.01
C TYR A 5 -4.95 38.50 30.49
N THR A 6 -3.70 38.29 30.93
CA THR A 6 -2.86 37.14 30.53
C THR A 6 -3.43 35.79 30.97
N ASN A 7 -4.08 35.73 32.14
CA ASN A 7 -4.76 34.53 32.64
C ASN A 7 -5.99 34.13 31.79
N ASN A 8 -6.58 35.09 31.08
CA ASN A 8 -7.76 34.85 30.25
C ASN A 8 -7.41 34.31 28.86
N GLU A 9 -6.27 34.70 28.29
CA GLU A 9 -5.77 34.19 27.00
C GLU A 9 -5.19 32.77 27.12
N THR A 10 -4.46 32.49 28.19
CA THR A 10 -3.94 31.14 28.49
C THR A 10 -5.06 30.13 28.76
N SER A 11 -6.10 30.55 29.50
CA SER A 11 -7.32 29.76 29.73
C SER A 11 -8.09 29.47 28.43
N LYS A 12 -8.21 30.46 27.52
CA LYS A 12 -8.84 30.27 26.20
C LYS A 12 -8.05 29.32 25.31
N SER A 13 -6.73 29.49 25.21
CA SER A 13 -5.84 28.62 24.43
C SER A 13 -5.89 27.16 24.89
N HIS A 14 -5.87 26.92 26.20
CA HIS A 14 -6.05 25.60 26.76
C HIS A 14 -7.43 25.03 26.40
N ARG A 15 -8.51 25.80 26.58
CA ARG A 15 -9.87 25.35 26.27
C ARG A 15 -10.05 24.98 24.79
N GLU A 16 -9.47 25.73 23.87
CA GLU A 16 -9.47 25.41 22.43
C GLU A 16 -8.69 24.13 22.12
N THR A 17 -7.55 23.92 22.77
CA THR A 17 -6.73 22.70 22.64
C THR A 17 -7.48 21.46 23.15
N TYR A 18 -8.19 21.58 24.29
CA TYR A 18 -9.04 20.50 24.80
C TYR A 18 -10.21 20.21 23.87
N LEU A 19 -10.90 21.23 23.35
CA LEU A 19 -12.03 21.04 22.41
C LEU A 19 -11.57 20.38 21.10
N HIS A 20 -10.44 20.80 20.54
CA HIS A 20 -9.88 20.22 19.32
C HIS A 20 -9.49 18.75 19.52
N ASN A 21 -8.81 18.44 20.64
CA ASN A 21 -8.43 17.06 20.96
C ASN A 21 -9.66 16.18 21.20
N THR A 22 -10.69 16.68 21.89
CA THR A 22 -11.90 15.90 22.19
C THR A 22 -12.73 15.62 20.92
N CYS A 23 -12.81 16.59 20.00
CA CYS A 23 -13.46 16.38 18.69
C CYS A 23 -12.71 15.35 17.82
N ASN A 24 -11.38 15.43 17.78
CA ASN A 24 -10.53 14.47 17.05
C ASN A 24 -10.61 13.06 17.68
N GLN A 25 -10.66 12.96 19.00
CA GLN A 25 -10.86 11.70 19.72
C GLN A 25 -12.24 11.09 19.42
N ASN A 26 -13.31 11.90 19.43
CA ASN A 26 -14.67 11.41 19.13
C ASN A 26 -14.84 10.93 17.68
N THR A 27 -14.25 11.62 16.71
CA THR A 27 -14.26 11.18 15.29
C THR A 27 -13.45 9.89 15.06
N ARG A 28 -12.31 9.73 15.74
CA ARG A 28 -11.53 8.47 15.72
C ARG A 28 -12.29 7.31 16.34
N ASN A 29 -12.96 7.54 17.48
CA ASN A 29 -13.73 6.51 18.18
C ASN A 29 -15.03 6.12 17.45
N ALA A 30 -15.66 7.03 16.71
CA ALA A 30 -16.83 6.73 15.87
C ALA A 30 -16.52 5.70 14.76
N LYS A 31 -15.28 5.66 14.26
CA LYS A 31 -14.82 4.64 13.30
C LYS A 31 -14.55 3.26 13.94
N LYS A 32 -14.45 3.20 15.27
CA LYS A 32 -14.03 1.99 16.02
C LYS A 32 -15.20 1.03 16.36
N GLY A 33 -16.44 1.37 15.98
CA GLY A 33 -17.66 0.73 16.52
C GLY A 33 -18.31 -0.41 15.72
N LYS A 34 -17.90 -0.73 14.47
CA LYS A 34 -18.59 -1.78 13.70
C LYS A 34 -17.96 -3.16 13.96
N LYS A 35 -18.39 -3.85 15.03
CA LYS A 35 -18.03 -5.26 15.27
C LYS A 35 -18.93 -6.18 14.42
N GLY A 36 -18.36 -7.22 13.78
CA GLY A 36 -19.11 -8.29 13.09
C GLY A 36 -18.73 -8.53 11.61
N LEU A 37 -19.33 -9.57 11.02
CA LEU A 37 -19.16 -10.00 9.61
C LEU A 37 -19.31 -8.86 8.59
N LYS A 38 -20.18 -7.89 8.88
CA LYS A 38 -20.39 -6.69 8.06
C LYS A 38 -19.11 -5.86 7.89
N ARG A 39 -18.19 -5.84 8.86
CA ARG A 39 -16.91 -5.14 8.73
C ARG A 39 -15.96 -5.87 7.79
N ILE A 40 -15.92 -7.21 7.83
CA ILE A 40 -15.10 -8.02 6.93
C ILE A 40 -15.60 -7.85 5.50
N TRP A 41 -16.92 -7.90 5.30
CA TRP A 41 -17.53 -7.65 4.01
C TRP A 41 -17.20 -6.25 3.46
N ASN A 42 -17.35 -5.22 4.29
CA ASN A 42 -16.98 -3.86 3.88
C ASN A 42 -15.48 -3.73 3.57
N ALA A 43 -14.60 -4.38 4.34
CA ALA A 43 -13.17 -4.37 4.07
C ALA A 43 -12.84 -5.04 2.72
N PHE A 44 -13.52 -6.15 2.40
CA PHE A 44 -13.40 -6.81 1.11
C PHE A 44 -13.84 -5.89 -0.04
N LEU A 45 -14.97 -5.20 0.10
CA LEU A 45 -15.42 -4.22 -0.90
C LEU A 45 -14.40 -3.09 -1.10
N TYR A 46 -13.84 -2.54 -0.01
CA TYR A 46 -12.79 -1.52 -0.12
C TYR A 46 -11.51 -2.05 -0.78
N SER A 47 -11.15 -3.32 -0.56
CA SER A 47 -10.05 -3.95 -1.29
C SER A 47 -10.34 -4.03 -2.80
N LEU A 48 -11.56 -4.40 -3.19
CA LEU A 48 -11.97 -4.43 -4.60
C LEU A 48 -11.93 -3.03 -5.23
N ASP A 49 -12.37 -2.01 -4.51
CA ASP A 49 -12.28 -0.62 -4.98
C ASP A 49 -10.82 -0.21 -5.22
N GLY A 50 -9.90 -0.60 -4.32
CA GLY A 50 -8.46 -0.36 -4.48
C GLY A 50 -7.87 -1.06 -5.71
N PHE A 51 -8.22 -2.34 -5.93
CA PHE A 51 -7.81 -3.06 -7.15
C PHE A 51 -8.38 -2.45 -8.42
N ARG A 52 -9.63 -1.98 -8.37
CA ARG A 52 -10.29 -1.33 -9.51
C ARG A 52 -9.64 0.00 -9.87
N ALA A 53 -9.26 0.79 -8.86
CA ALA A 53 -8.52 2.03 -9.04
C ALA A 53 -7.16 1.75 -9.69
N ALA A 54 -6.36 0.86 -9.08
CA ALA A 54 -5.06 0.47 -9.64
C ALA A 54 -5.17 -0.07 -11.08
N TRP A 55 -6.18 -0.88 -11.39
CA TRP A 55 -6.40 -1.37 -12.75
C TRP A 55 -6.70 -0.25 -13.76
N SER A 56 -7.48 0.74 -13.36
CA SER A 56 -7.93 1.81 -14.24
C SER A 56 -6.84 2.85 -14.45
N ASP A 57 -6.19 3.25 -13.36
CA ASP A 57 -5.30 4.42 -13.33
C ASP A 57 -3.85 4.02 -13.66
N GLU A 58 -3.43 2.80 -13.33
CA GLU A 58 -2.02 2.41 -13.37
C GLU A 58 -1.71 1.43 -14.52
N ALA A 59 -0.95 1.91 -15.50
CA ALA A 59 -0.51 1.07 -16.62
C ALA A 59 0.46 -0.03 -16.18
N ALA A 60 1.35 0.27 -15.23
CA ALA A 60 2.31 -0.70 -14.69
C ALA A 60 1.60 -1.83 -13.93
N PHE A 61 0.56 -1.55 -13.14
CA PHE A 61 -0.29 -2.59 -12.55
C PHE A 61 -0.88 -3.53 -13.60
N ARG A 62 -1.43 -3.01 -14.70
CA ARG A 62 -1.94 -3.86 -15.79
C ARG A 62 -0.86 -4.72 -16.45
N GLN A 63 0.36 -4.20 -16.60
CA GLN A 63 1.49 -4.96 -17.14
C GLN A 63 1.87 -6.12 -16.21
N ILE A 64 1.95 -5.87 -14.90
CA ILE A 64 2.29 -6.90 -13.90
C ILE A 64 1.20 -7.96 -13.85
N VAL A 65 -0.08 -7.58 -13.87
CA VAL A 65 -1.17 -8.56 -13.96
C VAL A 65 -1.06 -9.37 -15.25
N GLY A 66 -0.71 -8.75 -16.38
CA GLY A 66 -0.45 -9.46 -17.63
C GLY A 66 0.67 -10.49 -17.50
N LEU A 67 1.77 -10.13 -16.82
CA LEU A 67 2.83 -11.07 -16.48
C LEU A 67 2.31 -12.18 -15.56
N CYS A 68 1.57 -11.87 -14.49
CA CYS A 68 0.98 -12.88 -13.62
C CYS A 68 0.07 -13.86 -14.40
N VAL A 69 -0.73 -13.38 -15.35
CA VAL A 69 -1.60 -14.24 -16.18
C VAL A 69 -0.80 -15.24 -17.01
N ILE A 70 0.44 -14.92 -17.39
CA ILE A 70 1.34 -15.84 -18.12
C ILE A 70 2.10 -16.75 -17.16
N PHE A 71 2.69 -16.17 -16.11
CA PHE A 71 3.62 -16.87 -15.23
C PHE A 71 2.91 -17.75 -14.19
N ILE A 72 1.68 -17.45 -13.79
CA ILE A 72 0.91 -18.31 -12.86
C ILE A 72 0.59 -19.67 -13.51
N PRO A 73 -0.02 -19.74 -14.71
CA PRO A 73 -0.22 -21.03 -15.38
C PRO A 73 1.10 -21.74 -15.67
N LEU A 74 2.15 -21.00 -16.05
CA LEU A 74 3.46 -21.58 -16.29
C LEU A 74 4.05 -22.20 -15.01
N ALA A 75 3.90 -21.54 -13.85
CA ALA A 75 4.33 -22.04 -12.56
C ALA A 75 3.63 -23.36 -12.21
N LEU A 76 2.31 -23.40 -12.41
CA LEU A 76 1.52 -24.61 -12.16
C LEU A 76 1.86 -25.76 -13.11
N TRP A 77 2.36 -25.45 -14.32
CA TRP A 77 2.76 -26.45 -15.29
C TRP A 77 4.16 -27.02 -15.02
N ILE A 78 5.12 -26.16 -14.67
CA ILE A 78 6.53 -26.58 -14.51
C ILE A 78 6.87 -27.13 -13.12
N ALA A 79 6.16 -26.69 -12.07
CA ALA A 79 6.40 -27.11 -10.70
C ALA A 79 6.13 -28.61 -10.50
N ARG A 80 7.03 -29.30 -9.79
CA ARG A 80 6.91 -30.73 -9.49
C ARG A 80 6.11 -31.01 -8.22
N ASP A 81 6.17 -30.08 -7.27
CA ASP A 81 5.49 -30.17 -5.99
C ASP A 81 4.92 -28.80 -5.57
N TRP A 82 4.25 -28.79 -4.41
CA TRP A 82 3.60 -27.58 -3.91
C TRP A 82 4.62 -26.54 -3.45
N GLN A 83 5.82 -26.94 -3.01
CA GLN A 83 6.87 -26.04 -2.56
C GLN A 83 7.43 -25.24 -3.74
N GLU A 84 7.75 -25.91 -4.84
CA GLU A 84 8.18 -25.28 -6.09
C GLU A 84 7.09 -24.35 -6.64
N GLY A 85 5.83 -24.79 -6.60
CA GLY A 85 4.69 -23.96 -7.01
C GLY A 85 4.57 -22.68 -6.19
N VAL A 86 4.63 -22.77 -4.85
CA VAL A 86 4.60 -21.59 -3.97
C VAL A 86 5.80 -20.68 -4.23
N LEU A 87 6.99 -21.22 -4.43
CA LEU A 87 8.20 -20.45 -4.72
C LEU A 87 8.06 -19.62 -6.01
N LEU A 88 7.49 -20.20 -7.07
CA LEU A 88 7.28 -19.51 -8.36
C LEU A 88 6.13 -18.50 -8.33
N LEU A 89 5.08 -18.77 -7.52
CA LEU A 89 3.93 -17.87 -7.38
C LEU A 89 4.21 -16.67 -6.47
N LEU A 90 5.01 -16.86 -5.41
CA LEU A 90 5.32 -15.81 -4.42
C LEU A 90 5.79 -14.48 -5.05
N PRO A 91 6.77 -14.43 -5.97
CA PRO A 91 7.19 -13.17 -6.58
C PRO A 91 6.09 -12.47 -7.39
N CYS A 92 5.15 -13.23 -7.98
CA CYS A 92 4.01 -12.66 -8.69
C CYS A 92 3.13 -11.83 -7.75
N PHE A 93 2.83 -12.39 -6.57
CA PHE A 93 2.07 -11.68 -5.54
C PHE A 93 2.83 -10.50 -4.95
N LEU A 94 4.14 -10.65 -4.71
CA LEU A 94 4.97 -9.58 -4.18
C LEU A 94 5.04 -8.37 -5.13
N ALA A 95 5.15 -8.60 -6.44
CA ALA A 95 5.16 -7.52 -7.42
C ALA A 95 3.81 -6.80 -7.53
N LEU A 96 2.68 -7.52 -7.44
CA LEU A 96 1.36 -6.88 -7.36
C LEU A 96 1.20 -6.04 -6.09
N MET A 97 1.67 -6.55 -4.94
CA MET A 97 1.65 -5.82 -3.68
C MET A 97 2.53 -4.58 -3.72
N ALA A 98 3.75 -4.71 -4.25
CA ALA A 98 4.71 -3.62 -4.34
C ALA A 98 4.20 -2.51 -5.28
N GLU A 99 3.56 -2.87 -6.38
CA GLU A 99 2.91 -1.90 -7.28
C GLU A 99 1.77 -1.16 -6.59
N LEU A 100 0.86 -1.87 -5.90
CA LEU A 100 -0.22 -1.22 -5.16
C LEU A 100 0.30 -0.28 -4.07
N ILE A 101 1.40 -0.63 -3.41
CA ILE A 101 2.07 0.22 -2.44
C ILE A 101 2.66 1.46 -3.14
N ASN A 102 3.32 1.29 -4.28
CA ASN A 102 3.89 2.39 -5.06
C ASN A 102 2.79 3.39 -5.45
N SER A 103 1.71 2.91 -6.08
CA SER A 103 0.58 3.75 -6.50
C SER A 103 -0.14 4.39 -5.32
N ALA A 104 -0.27 3.69 -4.19
CA ALA A 104 -0.85 4.27 -2.98
C ALA A 104 0.00 5.42 -2.42
N ILE A 105 1.32 5.28 -2.42
CA ILE A 105 2.26 6.33 -1.99
C ILE A 105 2.20 7.51 -2.96
N GLU A 106 2.23 7.27 -4.26
CA GLU A 106 2.15 8.31 -5.28
C GLU A 106 0.86 9.12 -5.13
N ASN A 107 -0.30 8.46 -5.07
CA ASN A 107 -1.59 9.11 -4.89
C ASN A 107 -1.68 9.89 -3.56
N ALA A 108 -1.16 9.33 -2.46
CA ALA A 108 -1.15 10.01 -1.17
C ALA A 108 -0.25 11.25 -1.17
N VAL A 109 0.91 11.17 -1.83
CA VAL A 109 1.85 12.29 -1.94
C VAL A 109 1.29 13.37 -2.88
N ASP A 110 0.74 12.99 -4.04
CA ASP A 110 0.18 13.92 -5.02
C ASP A 110 -1.04 14.68 -4.51
N TYR A 111 -1.79 14.09 -3.58
CA TYR A 111 -2.87 14.79 -2.88
C TYR A 111 -2.36 15.92 -1.96
N THR A 112 -1.13 15.84 -1.43
CA THR A 112 -0.66 16.75 -0.36
C THR A 112 -0.11 18.11 -0.81
N GLY A 113 0.05 18.38 -2.11
CA GLY A 113 0.33 19.73 -2.60
C GLY A 113 1.14 19.81 -3.90
N ILE A 114 1.05 20.98 -4.55
CA ILE A 114 1.63 21.27 -5.89
C ILE A 114 3.14 21.58 -5.81
N GLU A 115 3.63 21.98 -4.63
CA GLU A 115 5.05 22.27 -4.43
C GLU A 115 5.85 21.00 -4.12
N ILE A 116 6.93 20.79 -4.87
CA ILE A 116 7.80 19.61 -4.71
C ILE A 116 8.55 19.72 -3.39
N HIS A 117 8.07 19.02 -2.36
CA HIS A 117 8.77 18.91 -1.09
C HIS A 117 9.87 17.83 -1.17
N PRO A 118 11.09 18.05 -0.64
CA PRO A 118 12.16 17.04 -0.66
C PRO A 118 11.76 15.70 -0.03
N LEU A 119 10.87 15.72 0.97
CA LEU A 119 10.34 14.50 1.60
C LEU A 119 9.33 13.77 0.70
N ALA A 120 8.51 14.50 -0.06
CA ALA A 120 7.56 13.92 -1.02
C ALA A 120 8.31 13.15 -2.11
N LYS A 121 9.39 13.74 -2.64
CA LYS A 121 10.28 13.06 -3.58
C LYS A 121 10.85 11.77 -2.99
N LYS A 122 11.41 11.82 -1.77
CA LYS A 122 11.95 10.63 -1.09
C LYS A 122 10.91 9.51 -0.91
N ALA A 123 9.67 9.87 -0.56
CA ALA A 123 8.60 8.88 -0.41
C ALA A 123 8.31 8.15 -1.73
N LYS A 124 8.20 8.90 -2.83
CA LYS A 124 8.02 8.31 -4.18
C LYS A 124 9.21 7.44 -4.58
N ASP A 125 10.44 7.94 -4.41
CA ASP A 125 11.66 7.18 -4.72
C ASP A 125 11.72 5.84 -3.96
N MET A 126 11.29 5.83 -2.70
CA MET A 126 11.21 4.60 -1.89
C MET A 126 10.10 3.65 -2.38
N GLY A 127 8.93 4.17 -2.78
CA GLY A 127 7.87 3.38 -3.41
C GLY A 127 8.37 2.65 -4.65
N SER A 128 9.05 3.39 -5.53
CA SER A 128 9.63 2.86 -6.76
C SER A 128 10.75 1.85 -6.47
N ALA A 129 11.54 2.05 -5.42
CA ALA A 129 12.58 1.11 -4.99
C ALA A 129 11.98 -0.23 -4.50
N VAL A 130 10.85 -0.21 -3.78
CA VAL A 130 10.14 -1.43 -3.35
C VAL A 130 9.70 -2.23 -4.58
N GLN A 131 9.15 -1.55 -5.59
CA GLN A 131 8.72 -2.18 -6.83
C GLN A 131 9.88 -2.77 -7.62
N PHE A 132 11.00 -2.04 -7.73
CA PHE A 132 12.21 -2.53 -8.36
C PHE A 132 12.75 -3.81 -7.69
N LEU A 133 12.76 -3.85 -6.35
CA LEU A 133 13.20 -5.03 -5.59
C LEU A 133 12.28 -6.24 -5.82
N ALA A 134 10.96 -6.02 -5.87
CA ALA A 134 10.00 -7.09 -6.14
C ALA A 134 10.20 -7.70 -7.55
N LEU A 135 10.38 -6.86 -8.57
CA LEU A 135 10.66 -7.32 -9.94
C LEU A 135 12.03 -8.01 -10.06
N THR A 136 13.05 -7.49 -9.39
CA THR A 136 14.36 -8.14 -9.33
C THR A 136 14.26 -9.53 -8.71
N PHE A 137 13.55 -9.64 -7.57
CA PHE A 137 13.31 -10.92 -6.92
C PHE A 137 12.55 -11.89 -7.84
N TRP A 138 11.54 -11.41 -8.58
CA TRP A 138 10.82 -12.22 -9.57
C TRP A 138 11.77 -12.81 -10.60
N VAL A 139 12.59 -11.98 -11.25
CA VAL A 139 13.55 -12.43 -12.26
C VAL A 139 14.53 -13.43 -11.67
N CYS A 140 15.11 -13.15 -10.49
CA CYS A 140 16.05 -14.05 -9.84
C CYS A 140 15.45 -15.44 -9.57
N VAL A 141 14.24 -15.51 -9.00
CA VAL A 141 13.57 -16.78 -8.69
C VAL A 141 13.32 -17.58 -9.96
N TRP A 142 12.75 -16.95 -10.99
CA TRP A 142 12.36 -17.64 -12.23
C TRP A 142 13.57 -18.09 -13.05
N VAL A 143 14.59 -17.24 -13.17
CA VAL A 143 15.82 -17.60 -13.89
C VAL A 143 16.55 -18.72 -13.15
N TRP A 144 16.72 -18.60 -11.83
CA TRP A 144 17.42 -19.61 -11.05
C TRP A 144 16.70 -20.96 -11.08
N TYR A 145 15.38 -20.96 -10.84
CA TYR A 145 14.58 -22.18 -10.92
C TYR A 145 14.66 -22.80 -12.32
N GLY A 146 14.53 -21.99 -13.38
CA GLY A 146 14.61 -22.47 -14.76
C GLY A 146 15.98 -23.09 -15.09
N VAL A 147 17.07 -22.45 -14.68
CA VAL A 147 18.44 -22.96 -14.82
C VAL A 147 18.56 -24.32 -14.14
N MET A 148 18.22 -24.41 -12.86
CA MET A 148 18.31 -25.66 -12.09
C MET A 148 17.38 -26.76 -12.63
N ARG A 149 16.26 -26.38 -13.26
CA ARG A 149 15.28 -27.33 -13.75
C ARG A 149 15.65 -27.95 -15.10
N PHE A 150 16.35 -27.21 -15.97
CA PHE A 150 16.56 -27.60 -17.36
C PHE A 150 18.03 -27.79 -17.75
N LEU A 151 18.97 -27.30 -16.94
CA LEU A 151 20.42 -27.45 -17.20
C LEU A 151 21.09 -28.52 -16.32
N GLU A 152 20.34 -29.11 -15.38
CA GLU A 152 20.70 -30.32 -14.63
C GLU A 152 19.86 -31.51 -15.13
#